data_AF-A0A0R2NWM6-F1
#
_entry.id   AF-A0A0R2NWM6-F1
#
_cell.length_a   1.000
_cell.length_b   1.000
_cell.length_c   1.000
_cell.angle_alpha   90.00
_cell.angle_beta   90.00
_cell.angle_gamma   90.00
#
_symmetry.space_group_name_H-M   'P 1'
#
loop_
_entity.id
_entity.type
_entity.pdbx_description
1 polymer ?
#
loop_
_entity_poly.entity_id
_entity_poly.type
_entity_poly.pdbx_seq_one_letter_code
_entity_poly.pdbx_strand_id
1 'polypeptide(L)'
;MSKAYVMMNCKLGEEKEVIQELKKIVGIKEAHGTFGLYDIVAQIECTTDKKIQEIVTQKIRKIPKIQTSMTLTSSESGELFQISEKLVGAMLGKNSSQAYVVFHCEKGQEYTILKNICKIPEVKEADVVFGYYDVICRIESSCEEVLQDVITRAIRGLPNLKTSMTLNIIKEQEAEVI
;
A
#
# COMPACT_ATOMS: atom_id res chain seq x y z
N MET A 1 -4.26 15.46 -7.39
CA MET A 1 -3.75 15.23 -6.02
C MET A 1 -2.59 14.25 -6.15
N SER A 2 -1.46 14.52 -5.52
CA SER A 2 -0.26 13.68 -5.60
C SER A 2 -0.33 12.60 -4.54
N LYS A 3 0.10 11.38 -4.88
CA LYS A 3 0.12 10.23 -3.97
C LYS A 3 1.46 9.51 -4.03
N ALA A 4 1.91 8.97 -2.90
CA ALA A 4 3.06 8.08 -2.87
C ALA A 4 2.94 7.04 -1.75
N TYR A 5 3.66 5.95 -1.91
CA TYR A 5 3.77 4.86 -0.94
C TYR A 5 5.21 4.76 -0.48
N VAL A 6 5.42 4.74 0.83
CA VAL A 6 6.74 4.61 1.43
C VAL A 6 6.80 3.28 2.17
N MET A 7 7.66 2.39 1.71
CA MET A 7 7.94 1.11 2.36
C MET A 7 9.22 1.27 3.18
N MET A 8 9.21 0.84 4.43
CA MET A 8 10.25 1.16 5.41
C MET A 8 10.65 -0.07 6.20
N ASN A 9 11.93 -0.15 6.54
CA ASN A 9 12.39 -1.00 7.63
C ASN A 9 12.74 -0.13 8.84
N CYS A 10 12.40 -0.62 10.03
CA CYS A 10 12.77 0.03 11.28
C CYS A 10 13.58 -0.89 12.16
N LYS A 11 14.00 -0.38 13.32
CA LYS A 11 14.60 -1.22 14.35
C LYS A 11 13.55 -2.23 14.85
N LEU A 12 14.00 -3.45 15.13
CA LEU A 12 13.15 -4.53 15.60
C LEU A 12 12.37 -4.12 16.86
N GLY A 13 11.06 -4.31 16.84
CA GLY A 13 10.17 -4.01 17.96
C GLY A 13 9.74 -2.54 18.07
N GLU A 14 10.21 -1.68 17.17
CA GLU A 14 9.90 -0.25 17.14
C GLU A 14 8.76 0.10 16.17
N GLU A 15 8.15 -0.90 15.52
CA GLU A 15 7.20 -0.71 14.42
C GLU A 15 6.01 0.14 14.88
N LYS A 16 5.45 -0.18 16.05
CA LYS A 16 4.30 0.55 16.62
C LYS A 16 4.62 2.02 16.86
N GLU A 17 5.79 2.34 17.41
CA GLU A 17 6.13 3.74 17.69
C GLU A 17 6.34 4.53 16.40
N VAL A 18 7.04 3.94 15.42
CA VAL A 18 7.21 4.56 14.10
C VAL A 18 5.87 4.81 13.44
N ILE A 19 4.94 3.85 13.47
CA ILE A 19 3.57 4.04 12.93
C ILE A 19 2.87 5.21 13.63
N GLN A 20 2.96 5.32 14.96
CA GLN A 20 2.35 6.42 15.72
C GLN A 20 2.99 7.77 15.41
N GLU A 21 4.30 7.83 15.18
CA GLU A 21 4.97 9.05 14.72
C GLU A 21 4.54 9.44 13.29
N LEU A 22 4.45 8.46 12.38
CA LEU A 22 4.01 8.67 11.01
C LEU A 22 2.58 9.23 10.97
N LYS A 23 1.65 8.67 11.75
CA LYS A 23 0.25 9.14 11.82
C LYS A 23 0.10 10.60 12.29
N LYS A 24 1.10 11.16 12.97
CA LYS A 24 1.12 12.58 13.39
C LYS A 24 1.56 13.54 12.27
N ILE A 25 2.15 13.03 11.18
CA ILE A 25 2.64 13.85 10.08
C ILE A 25 1.49 14.21 9.14
N VAL A 26 1.25 15.50 8.98
CA VAL A 26 0.25 16.01 8.01
C VAL A 26 0.61 15.54 6.60
N GLY A 27 -0.35 14.92 5.92
CA GLY A 27 -0.20 14.36 4.58
C GLY A 27 -0.03 12.83 4.55
N ILE A 28 0.23 12.19 5.70
CA ILE A 28 0.09 10.73 5.81
C ILE A 28 -1.41 10.41 5.85
N LYS A 29 -1.88 9.64 4.88
CA LYS A 29 -3.25 9.12 4.83
C LYS A 29 -3.40 7.93 5.77
N GLU A 30 -2.47 6.98 5.67
CA GLU A 30 -2.45 5.79 6.49
C GLU A 30 -1.02 5.23 6.62
N ALA A 31 -0.79 4.46 7.69
CA ALA A 31 0.48 3.81 7.97
C ALA A 31 0.21 2.50 8.71
N HIS A 32 0.82 1.43 8.21
CA HIS A 32 0.53 0.06 8.62
C HIS A 32 1.82 -0.71 8.85
N GLY A 33 1.85 -1.51 9.91
CA GLY A 33 2.87 -2.54 10.07
C GLY A 33 2.60 -3.69 9.11
N THR A 34 3.65 -4.33 8.61
CA THR A 34 3.51 -5.38 7.60
C THR A 34 4.39 -6.60 7.87
N PHE A 35 3.92 -7.77 7.44
CA PHE A 35 4.78 -8.94 7.28
C PHE A 35 5.43 -8.92 5.90
N GLY A 36 6.74 -9.14 5.86
CA GLY A 36 7.49 -9.29 4.62
C GLY A 36 8.88 -8.67 4.68
N LEU A 37 9.36 -8.17 3.54
CA LEU A 37 10.65 -7.52 3.43
C LEU A 37 10.68 -6.10 4.00
N TYR A 38 9.52 -5.49 4.16
CA TYR A 38 9.37 -4.18 4.80
C TYR A 38 8.52 -4.34 6.06
N ASP A 39 8.89 -3.61 7.10
CA ASP A 39 8.23 -3.66 8.40
C ASP A 39 7.00 -2.75 8.41
N ILE A 40 7.01 -1.68 7.60
CA ILE A 40 5.96 -0.65 7.57
C ILE A 40 5.72 -0.20 6.12
N VAL A 41 4.46 0.04 5.78
CA VAL A 41 4.04 0.80 4.59
C VAL A 41 3.23 2.01 5.01
N ALA A 42 3.52 3.18 4.42
CA ALA A 42 2.76 4.40 4.63
C ALA A 42 2.33 5.02 3.30
N GLN A 43 1.06 5.41 3.20
CA GLN A 43 0.52 6.14 2.06
C GLN A 43 0.48 7.64 2.37
N ILE A 44 0.99 8.44 1.44
CA ILE A 44 1.03 9.90 1.49
C ILE A 44 0.07 10.44 0.43
N GLU A 45 -0.78 11.39 0.82
CA GLU A 45 -1.60 12.17 -0.12
C GLU A 45 -1.41 13.66 0.12
N CYS A 46 -1.08 14.39 -0.95
CA CYS A 46 -0.72 15.81 -0.89
C CYS A 46 -1.17 16.56 -2.14
N THR A 47 -1.10 17.89 -2.07
CA THR A 47 -1.45 18.73 -3.22
C THR A 47 -0.42 18.68 -4.35
N THR A 48 0.85 18.38 -4.05
CA THR A 48 1.96 18.38 -5.01
C THR A 48 3.04 17.35 -4.67
N ASP A 49 3.78 16.87 -5.67
CA ASP A 49 4.89 15.93 -5.50
C ASP A 49 6.03 16.53 -4.66
N LYS A 50 6.23 17.85 -4.76
CA LYS A 50 7.22 18.57 -3.94
C LYS A 50 6.93 18.42 -2.44
N LYS A 51 5.66 18.47 -2.02
CA LYS A 51 5.27 18.25 -0.62
C LYS A 51 5.51 16.81 -0.20
N ILE A 52 5.24 15.84 -1.06
CA ILE A 52 5.56 14.42 -0.81
C ILE A 52 7.07 14.27 -0.58
N GLN A 53 7.89 14.82 -1.48
CA GLN A 53 9.35 14.77 -1.36
C GLN A 53 9.83 15.40 -0.04
N GLU A 54 9.25 16.52 0.37
CA GLU A 54 9.55 17.18 1.64
C GLU A 54 9.17 16.30 2.83
N ILE A 55 7.96 15.73 2.87
CA ILE A 55 7.53 14.80 3.92
C ILE A 55 8.49 13.61 4.01
N VAL A 56 8.83 12.99 2.88
CA VAL A 56 9.73 11.83 2.85
C VAL A 56 11.12 12.20 3.38
N THR A 57 11.71 13.29 2.88
CA THR A 57 13.12 13.62 3.16
C THR A 57 13.34 14.33 4.49
N GLN A 58 12.38 15.15 4.93
CA GLN A 58 12.51 16.00 6.13
C GLN A 58 11.76 15.46 7.34
N LYS A 59 10.77 14.59 7.15
CA LYS A 59 9.99 14.00 8.25
C LYS A 59 10.26 12.52 8.38
N ILE A 60 9.85 11.71 7.40
CA ILE A 60 9.93 10.24 7.47
C ILE A 60 11.38 9.78 7.67
N ARG A 61 12.30 10.11 6.75
CA ARG A 61 13.71 9.66 6.84
C ARG A 61 14.50 10.27 8.01
N LYS A 62 13.89 11.19 8.78
CA LYS A 62 14.48 11.77 9.99
C LYS A 62 14.02 11.08 11.26
N ILE A 63 13.03 10.19 11.19
CA ILE A 63 12.63 9.34 12.32
C ILE A 63 13.82 8.42 12.66
N PRO A 64 14.45 8.54 13.84
CA PRO A 64 15.69 7.83 14.17
C PRO A 64 15.58 6.29 14.18
N LYS A 65 14.35 5.78 14.24
CA LYS A 65 14.03 4.36 14.29
C LYS A 65 13.93 3.72 12.90
N ILE A 66 13.82 4.53 11.84
CA ILE A 66 13.82 4.06 10.44
C ILE A 66 15.25 3.80 10.00
N GLN A 67 15.49 2.61 9.45
CA GLN A 67 16.79 2.17 8.93
C GLN A 67 16.91 2.38 7.42
N THR A 68 15.86 2.01 6.68
CA THR A 68 15.82 2.10 5.22
C THR A 68 14.42 2.53 4.77
N SER A 69 14.33 3.12 3.58
CA SER A 69 13.04 3.43 2.96
C SER A 69 13.12 3.34 1.45
N MET A 70 12.02 2.93 0.82
CA MET A 70 11.76 3.00 -0.61
C MET A 70 10.48 3.79 -0.84
N THR A 71 10.49 4.69 -1.82
CA THR A 71 9.33 5.51 -2.17
C THR A 71 8.86 5.16 -3.57
N LEU A 72 7.57 4.88 -3.71
CA LEU A 72 6.88 4.67 -4.97
C LEU A 72 5.91 5.84 -5.18
N THR A 73 6.17 6.68 -6.17
CA THR A 73 5.32 7.85 -6.45
C THR A 73 4.26 7.47 -7.48
N SER A 74 3.00 7.70 -7.17
CA SER A 74 1.89 7.44 -8.08
C SER A 74 2.00 8.34 -9.32
N SER A 75 2.02 7.76 -10.51
CA SER A 75 1.93 8.50 -11.77
C SER A 75 0.50 8.58 -12.28
N GLU A 76 -0.26 7.51 -12.06
CA GLU A 76 -1.63 7.38 -12.52
C GLU A 76 -2.41 6.55 -11.51
N SER A 77 -3.41 7.18 -10.90
CA SER A 77 -4.39 6.50 -10.08
C SER A 77 -5.57 6.12 -10.97
N GLY A 78 -6.01 4.86 -10.90
CA GLY A 78 -7.25 4.51 -11.57
C GLY A 78 -8.42 5.32 -10.97
N GLU A 79 -8.92 6.36 -11.65
CA GLU A 79 -10.26 6.92 -11.35
C GLU A 79 -11.37 5.84 -11.48
N LEU A 80 -11.00 4.67 -11.98
CA LEU A 80 -11.77 3.44 -12.15
C LEU A 80 -12.33 2.84 -10.84
N PHE A 81 -11.81 3.17 -9.66
CA PHE A 81 -12.26 2.57 -8.39
C PHE A 81 -13.47 3.27 -7.73
N GLN A 82 -14.00 4.34 -8.33
CA GLN A 82 -14.98 5.23 -7.69
C GLN A 82 -16.35 4.62 -7.36
N ILE A 83 -16.64 3.36 -7.73
CA ILE A 83 -17.99 2.77 -7.62
C ILE A 83 -18.07 1.59 -6.64
N SER A 84 -16.97 0.91 -6.28
CA SER A 84 -17.03 -0.34 -5.49
C SER A 84 -16.77 -0.19 -3.98
N GLU A 85 -16.09 0.87 -3.54
CA GLU A 85 -15.58 0.96 -2.16
C GLU A 85 -16.70 1.13 -1.11
N LYS A 86 -17.70 1.99 -1.38
CA LYS A 86 -18.78 2.29 -0.42
C LYS A 86 -19.67 1.10 -0.09
N LEU A 87 -19.87 0.17 -1.04
CA LEU A 87 -20.76 -0.97 -0.83
C LEU A 87 -20.04 -2.12 -0.11
N VAL A 88 -18.76 -2.35 -0.43
CA VAL A 88 -17.99 -3.47 0.15
C VAL A 88 -17.54 -3.16 1.57
N GLY A 89 -17.12 -1.92 1.86
CA GLY A 89 -16.76 -1.50 3.23
C GLY A 89 -17.93 -1.57 4.22
N ALA A 90 -19.18 -1.45 3.75
CA ALA A 90 -20.37 -1.62 4.58
C ALA A 90 -20.71 -3.09 4.87
N MET A 91 -20.24 -4.03 4.05
CA MET A 91 -20.49 -5.47 4.20
C MET A 91 -19.37 -6.20 4.97
N LEU A 92 -18.14 -5.68 4.92
CA LEU A 92 -17.00 -6.23 5.66
C LEU A 92 -17.03 -5.72 7.12
N GLY A 93 -17.21 -6.63 8.08
CA GLY A 93 -17.13 -6.29 9.51
C GLY A 93 -15.70 -5.99 9.98
N LYS A 94 -15.49 -5.85 11.30
CA LYS A 94 -14.16 -5.55 11.92
C LYS A 94 -13.03 -6.55 11.58
N ASN A 95 -13.34 -7.71 11.00
CA ASN A 95 -12.38 -8.79 10.76
C ASN A 95 -11.83 -8.84 9.32
N SER A 96 -11.73 -7.71 8.60
CA SER A 96 -11.20 -7.71 7.22
C SER A 96 -9.68 -7.90 7.11
N SER A 97 -9.17 -8.88 6.37
CA SER A 97 -7.71 -8.99 6.15
C SER A 97 -7.27 -8.10 4.99
N GLN A 98 -6.12 -7.44 5.13
CA GLN A 98 -5.62 -6.47 4.15
C GLN A 98 -4.16 -6.71 3.78
N ALA A 99 -3.81 -6.37 2.54
CA ALA A 99 -2.43 -6.37 2.08
C ALA A 99 -2.20 -5.30 1.02
N TYR A 100 -0.98 -4.79 0.97
CA TYR A 100 -0.43 -4.15 -0.21
C TYR A 100 0.28 -5.19 -1.07
N VAL A 101 0.10 -5.11 -2.38
CA VAL A 101 0.87 -5.91 -3.33
C VAL A 101 1.54 -4.98 -4.32
N VAL A 102 2.85 -5.10 -4.46
CA VAL A 102 3.65 -4.39 -5.47
C VAL A 102 4.15 -5.39 -6.49
N PHE A 103 4.21 -5.01 -7.76
CA PHE A 103 4.58 -5.93 -8.82
C PHE A 103 5.41 -5.27 -9.92
N HIS A 104 6.20 -6.11 -10.57
CA HIS A 104 6.84 -5.80 -11.84
C HIS A 104 6.03 -6.41 -12.97
N CYS A 105 5.91 -5.68 -14.07
CA CYS A 105 5.20 -6.13 -15.25
C CYS A 105 6.06 -6.16 -16.50
N GLU A 106 5.48 -6.67 -17.58
CA GLU A 106 6.03 -6.45 -18.91
C GLU A 106 6.03 -4.96 -19.26
N LYS A 107 7.06 -4.55 -20.00
CA LYS A 107 7.29 -3.15 -20.33
C LYS A 107 6.10 -2.62 -21.15
N GLY A 108 5.50 -1.51 -20.72
CA GLY A 108 4.34 -0.92 -21.39
C GLY A 108 3.01 -1.62 -21.07
N GLN A 109 2.99 -2.53 -20.10
CA GLN A 109 1.78 -3.24 -19.66
C GLN A 109 1.23 -2.74 -18.32
N GLU A 110 1.83 -1.71 -17.73
CA GLU A 110 1.48 -1.14 -16.42
C GLU A 110 0.00 -0.78 -16.38
N TYR A 111 -0.47 -0.05 -17.40
CA TYR A 111 -1.86 0.39 -17.52
C TYR A 111 -2.83 -0.75 -17.85
N THR A 112 -2.40 -1.75 -18.64
CA THR A 112 -3.19 -2.95 -18.93
C THR A 112 -3.45 -3.74 -17.65
N ILE A 113 -2.42 -3.91 -16.82
CA ILE A 113 -2.54 -4.56 -15.52
C ILE A 113 -3.45 -3.76 -14.61
N LEU A 114 -3.27 -2.44 -14.51
CA LEU A 114 -4.14 -1.57 -13.71
C LEU A 114 -5.62 -1.80 -14.08
N LYS A 115 -5.96 -1.76 -15.38
CA LYS A 115 -7.33 -2.01 -15.87
C LYS A 115 -7.89 -3.39 -15.50
N ASN A 116 -7.05 -4.42 -15.46
CA ASN A 116 -7.48 -5.76 -15.11
C ASN A 116 -7.67 -5.91 -13.59
N ILE A 117 -6.78 -5.30 -12.80
CA ILE A 117 -6.87 -5.28 -11.34
C ILE A 117 -8.12 -4.55 -10.86
N CYS A 118 -8.53 -3.47 -11.54
CA CYS A 118 -9.77 -2.75 -11.21
C CYS A 118 -11.04 -3.60 -11.27
N LYS A 119 -10.99 -4.78 -11.93
CA LYS A 119 -12.13 -5.70 -12.04
C LYS A 119 -12.21 -6.70 -10.89
N ILE A 120 -11.19 -6.76 -10.03
CA ILE A 120 -11.12 -7.65 -8.88
C ILE A 120 -11.80 -6.95 -7.69
N PRO A 121 -12.93 -7.47 -7.16
CA PRO A 121 -13.73 -6.78 -6.14
C PRO A 121 -12.99 -6.45 -4.84
N GLU A 122 -12.03 -7.30 -4.46
CA GLU A 122 -11.23 -7.15 -3.25
C GLU A 122 -10.16 -6.06 -3.39
N VAL A 123 -9.82 -5.63 -4.61
CA VAL A 123 -8.87 -4.54 -4.83
C VAL A 123 -9.58 -3.21 -4.60
N LYS A 124 -9.12 -2.46 -3.59
CA LYS A 124 -9.72 -1.18 -3.18
C LYS A 124 -9.05 0.01 -3.81
N GLU A 125 -7.75 -0.12 -4.04
CA GLU A 125 -6.94 0.95 -4.57
C GLU A 125 -5.83 0.34 -5.42
N ALA A 126 -5.48 0.98 -6.53
CA ALA A 126 -4.30 0.63 -7.31
C ALA A 126 -3.80 1.83 -8.09
N ASP A 127 -2.48 1.92 -8.21
CA ASP A 127 -1.80 2.99 -8.94
C ASP A 127 -0.63 2.43 -9.75
N VAL A 128 -0.43 2.97 -10.94
CA VAL A 128 0.87 2.87 -11.62
C VAL A 128 1.84 3.79 -10.88
N VAL A 129 3.02 3.26 -10.57
CA VAL A 129 4.00 3.97 -9.74
C VAL A 129 5.33 4.10 -10.45
N PHE A 130 6.02 5.19 -10.15
CA PHE A 130 7.44 5.35 -10.43
C PHE A 130 8.26 4.94 -9.22
N GLY A 131 9.27 4.11 -9.45
CA GLY A 131 10.18 3.64 -8.42
C GLY A 131 10.82 2.32 -8.84
N TYR A 132 11.04 1.44 -7.87
CA TYR A 132 11.55 0.11 -8.15
C TYR A 132 10.48 -0.78 -8.79
N TYR A 133 9.23 -0.68 -8.34
CA TYR A 133 8.09 -1.42 -8.88
C TYR A 133 7.32 -0.59 -9.90
N ASP A 134 6.46 -1.26 -10.68
CA ASP A 134 5.72 -0.64 -11.77
C ASP A 134 4.28 -0.30 -11.36
N VAL A 135 3.67 -1.13 -10.50
CA VAL A 135 2.29 -0.96 -10.02
C VAL A 135 2.17 -1.43 -8.57
N ILE A 136 1.30 -0.78 -7.80
CA ILE A 136 0.90 -1.17 -6.45
C ILE A 136 -0.62 -1.27 -6.35
N CYS A 137 -1.13 -2.22 -5.55
CA CYS A 137 -2.54 -2.26 -5.16
C CYS A 137 -2.74 -2.57 -3.68
N ARG A 138 -3.83 -2.04 -3.11
CA ARG A 138 -4.35 -2.37 -1.78
C ARG A 138 -5.53 -3.31 -1.94
N ILE A 139 -5.46 -4.46 -1.27
CA ILE A 139 -6.46 -5.51 -1.30
C ILE A 139 -7.06 -5.63 0.09
N GLU A 140 -8.38 -5.73 0.16
CA GLU A 140 -9.12 -5.96 1.38
C GLU A 140 -10.17 -7.05 1.17
N SER A 141 -10.16 -8.03 2.08
CA SER A 141 -11.04 -9.19 2.05
C SER A 141 -11.63 -9.48 3.43
N SER A 142 -12.58 -10.40 3.52
CA SER A 142 -13.28 -10.78 4.76
C SER A 142 -12.44 -11.62 5.73
N CYS A 143 -11.43 -12.33 5.23
CA CYS A 143 -10.49 -13.11 6.05
C CYS A 143 -9.19 -13.39 5.29
N GLU A 144 -8.20 -13.95 6.01
CA GLU A 144 -6.87 -14.22 5.46
C GLU A 144 -6.90 -15.27 4.35
N GLU A 145 -7.73 -16.32 4.47
CA GLU A 145 -7.85 -17.36 3.46
C GLU A 145 -8.28 -16.79 2.10
N VAL A 146 -9.31 -15.94 2.10
CA VAL A 146 -9.79 -15.28 0.88
C VAL A 146 -8.76 -14.27 0.37
N LEU A 147 -8.09 -13.52 1.26
CA LEU A 147 -7.01 -12.61 0.86
C LEU A 147 -5.89 -13.38 0.12
N GLN A 148 -5.45 -14.53 0.66
CA GLN A 148 -4.43 -15.37 0.05
C GLN A 148 -4.91 -15.95 -1.30
N ASP A 149 -6.17 -16.36 -1.40
CA ASP A 149 -6.78 -16.84 -2.65
C ASP A 149 -6.71 -15.78 -3.75
N VAL A 150 -7.17 -14.57 -3.44
CA VAL A 150 -7.16 -13.43 -4.36
C VAL A 150 -5.74 -13.10 -4.80
N ILE A 151 -4.78 -13.04 -3.88
CA ILE A 151 -3.38 -12.73 -4.21
C ILE A 151 -2.78 -13.82 -5.11
N THR A 152 -2.98 -15.09 -4.76
CA THR A 152 -2.31 -16.21 -5.44
C THR A 152 -2.95 -16.58 -6.77
N ARG A 153 -4.27 -16.47 -6.91
CA ARG A 153 -5.00 -16.85 -8.12
C ARG A 153 -5.38 -15.66 -8.98
N ALA A 154 -5.97 -14.63 -8.39
CA ALA A 154 -6.46 -13.49 -9.16
C ALA A 154 -5.30 -12.57 -9.55
N ILE A 155 -4.51 -12.08 -8.58
CA ILE A 155 -3.42 -11.13 -8.84
C ILE A 155 -2.25 -11.79 -9.56
N ARG A 156 -1.68 -12.87 -8.99
CA ARG A 156 -0.52 -13.56 -9.61
C ARG A 156 -0.87 -14.32 -10.88
N GLY A 157 -2.16 -14.53 -11.16
CA GLY A 157 -2.65 -15.08 -12.43
C GLY A 157 -2.85 -14.04 -13.53
N LEU A 158 -2.64 -12.74 -13.26
CA LEU A 158 -2.82 -11.70 -14.27
C LEU A 158 -1.82 -11.87 -15.41
N PRO A 159 -2.27 -11.71 -16.67
CA PRO A 159 -1.36 -11.66 -17.80
C PRO A 159 -0.40 -10.47 -17.64
N ASN A 160 0.83 -10.65 -18.13
CA ASN A 160 1.90 -9.63 -18.16
C ASN A 160 2.48 -9.26 -16.78
N LEU A 161 2.06 -9.91 -15.69
CA LEU A 161 2.73 -9.82 -14.40
C LEU A 161 3.98 -10.70 -14.43
N LYS A 162 5.15 -10.14 -14.06
CA LYS A 162 6.41 -10.88 -13.99
C LYS A 162 6.67 -11.41 -12.60
N THR A 163 6.62 -10.52 -11.61
CA THR A 163 6.89 -10.83 -10.21
C THR A 163 6.05 -9.94 -9.31
N SER A 164 5.81 -10.40 -8.08
CA SER A 164 5.07 -9.63 -7.08
C SER A 164 5.68 -9.80 -5.69
N MET A 165 5.45 -8.82 -4.82
CA MET A 165 5.71 -8.87 -3.39
C MET A 165 4.44 -8.47 -2.66
N THR A 166 4.15 -9.18 -1.58
CA THR A 166 3.00 -8.95 -0.73
C THR A 166 3.46 -8.41 0.62
N LEU A 167 2.80 -7.37 1.09
CA LEU A 167 2.95 -6.76 2.40
C LEU A 167 1.62 -6.93 3.15
N ASN A 168 1.49 -8.03 3.90
CA ASN A 168 0.28 -8.31 4.68
C ASN A 168 0.24 -7.36 5.87
N ILE A 169 -0.89 -6.67 6.08
CA ILE A 169 -1.04 -5.68 7.15
C ILE A 169 -1.27 -6.35 8.49
N ILE A 170 -0.54 -5.89 9.53
CA ILE A 170 -0.63 -6.34 10.92
C ILE A 170 -1.52 -5.38 11.71
N LYS A 171 -2.80 -5.75 11.88
CA LYS A 171 -3.80 -4.91 12.56
C LYS A 171 -3.45 -4.57 14.01
N GLU A 172 -2.79 -5.49 14.71
CA GLU A 172 -2.43 -5.37 16.13
C GLU A 172 -1.41 -4.26 16.39
N GLN A 173 -0.72 -3.78 15.34
CA GLN A 173 0.23 -2.68 15.40
C GLN A 173 -0.42 -1.31 15.16
N GLU A 174 -1.71 -1.29 14.79
CA GLU A 174 -2.46 -0.05 14.58
C GLU A 174 -3.23 0.43 15.82
N ALA A 175 -3.52 -0.49 16.76
CA ALA A 175 -4.27 -0.18 17.97
C ALA A 175 -3.42 0.67 18.93
N GLU A 176 -3.99 1.78 19.40
CA GLU A 176 -3.45 2.55 20.52
C GLU A 176 -3.40 1.64 21.75
N VAL A 177 -2.23 1.54 22.38
CA VAL A 177 -2.12 0.96 23.72
C VAL A 177 -2.80 1.96 24.66
N ILE A 178 -3.98 1.60 25.15
CA ILE A 178 -4.78 2.37 26.11
C ILE A 178 -4.00 2.57 27.42
#